data_AF-A0A1G6CIV5-F1
#
_entry.id   AF-A0A1G6CIV5-F1
#
_cell.length_a   1.000
_cell.length_b   1.000
_cell.length_c   1.000
_cell.angle_alpha   90.00
_cell.angle_beta   90.00
_cell.angle_gamma   90.00
#
_symmetry.space_group_name_H-M   'P 1'
#
loop_
_entity.id
_entity.type
_entity.pdbx_description
1 polymer ?
#
loop_
_entity_poly.entity_id
_entity_poly.type
_entity_poly.pdbx_seq_one_letter_code
_entity_poly.pdbx_strand_id
1 'polypeptide(L)'
;MTDSIEPYKRDMFALAVHDLMLDERSFIGSATALCELLQRRYGGQFFANRVTRDLIQHTDELAALGVKFTWRRSHGSRIIRLEYDRAGDGSDGALVCVEFTGTRSASNPIPALIEPGAGNSAGAGNLALGCR
;
A
#
# COMPACT_ATOMS: atom_id res chain seq x y z
N MET A 1 -14.29 19.17 29.76
CA MET A 1 -14.73 18.76 28.41
C MET A 1 -14.18 17.37 28.19
N THR A 2 -14.90 16.35 28.65
CA THR A 2 -14.55 14.95 28.42
C THR A 2 -15.05 14.59 27.04
N ASP A 3 -14.11 14.40 26.13
CA ASP A 3 -14.36 13.87 24.78
C ASP A 3 -15.13 12.55 24.95
N SER A 4 -16.40 12.54 24.54
CA SER A 4 -17.22 11.34 24.51
C SER A 4 -16.72 10.47 23.37
N ILE A 5 -15.65 9.72 23.64
CA ILE A 5 -15.15 8.67 22.77
C ILE A 5 -16.29 7.66 22.63
N GLU A 6 -16.97 7.67 21.48
CA GLU A 6 -17.93 6.61 21.14
C GLU A 6 -17.23 5.27 21.37
N PRO A 7 -17.87 4.29 22.03
CA PRO A 7 -17.27 2.99 22.23
C PRO A 7 -16.97 2.43 20.86
N TYR A 8 -15.68 2.32 20.55
CA TYR A 8 -15.17 1.88 19.27
C TYR A 8 -15.86 0.58 18.87
N LYS A 9 -16.87 0.69 17.99
CA LYS A 9 -17.62 -0.47 17.53
C LYS A 9 -16.69 -1.21 16.59
N ARG A 10 -15.91 -2.15 17.14
CA ARG A 10 -14.99 -2.99 16.37
C ARG A 10 -15.74 -3.52 15.17
N ASP A 11 -15.26 -3.18 13.98
CA ASP A 11 -15.96 -3.59 12.78
C ASP A 11 -15.79 -5.09 12.60
N MET A 12 -16.93 -5.77 12.36
CA MET A 12 -16.99 -7.23 12.24
C MET A 12 -16.02 -7.75 11.16
N PHE A 13 -15.72 -6.92 10.17
CA PHE A 13 -14.75 -7.20 9.12
C PHE A 13 -13.31 -7.31 9.65
N ALA A 14 -12.84 -6.36 10.48
CA ALA A 14 -11.48 -6.38 11.02
C ALA A 14 -11.25 -7.63 11.89
N LEU A 15 -12.25 -8.01 12.69
CA LEU A 15 -12.23 -9.23 13.49
C LEU A 15 -12.19 -10.48 12.61
N ALA A 16 -13.02 -10.56 11.57
CA ALA A 16 -13.02 -11.70 10.64
C ALA A 16 -11.67 -11.87 9.91
N VAL A 17 -11.03 -10.77 9.53
CA VAL A 17 -9.69 -10.81 8.92
C VAL A 17 -8.64 -11.22 9.94
N HIS A 18 -8.69 -10.72 11.18
CA HIS A 18 -7.81 -11.17 12.26
C HIS A 18 -7.93 -12.67 12.52
N ASP A 19 -9.16 -13.17 12.67
CA ASP A 19 -9.42 -14.59 12.94
C ASP A 19 -8.97 -15.48 11.76
N LEU A 20 -9.09 -14.97 10.53
CA LEU A 20 -8.56 -15.64 9.34
C LEU A 20 -7.03 -15.73 9.41
N MET A 21 -6.37 -14.66 9.84
CA MET A 21 -4.91 -14.60 9.93
C MET A 21 -4.34 -15.33 11.15
N LEU A 22 -5.13 -15.56 12.20
CA LEU A 22 -4.75 -16.48 13.29
C LEU A 22 -4.44 -17.88 12.74
N ASP A 23 -5.26 -18.35 11.79
CA ASP A 23 -5.12 -19.63 11.10
C ASP A 23 -4.02 -19.60 10.02
N GLU A 24 -4.10 -18.65 9.08
CA GLU A 24 -3.25 -18.63 7.86
C GLU A 24 -1.84 -18.06 8.11
N ARG A 25 -1.66 -17.21 9.14
CA ARG A 25 -0.45 -16.43 9.49
C ARG A 25 0.00 -15.41 8.45
N SER A 26 -0.09 -15.71 7.16
CA SER A 26 0.27 -14.79 6.07
C SER A 26 -0.52 -15.10 4.82
N PHE A 27 -1.00 -14.06 4.14
CA PHE A 27 -1.72 -14.21 2.88
C PHE A 27 -1.14 -13.27 1.82
N ILE A 28 -0.93 -13.80 0.61
CA ILE A 28 -0.49 -13.03 -0.55
C ILE A 28 -1.35 -13.44 -1.73
N GLY A 29 -2.13 -12.51 -2.27
CA GLY A 29 -3.04 -12.85 -3.37
C GLY A 29 -3.79 -11.65 -3.94
N SER A 30 -4.72 -11.92 -4.85
CA SER A 30 -5.63 -10.91 -5.34
C SER A 30 -6.76 -10.65 -4.33
N ALA A 31 -7.45 -9.53 -4.48
CA ALA A 31 -8.66 -9.24 -3.70
C ALA A 31 -9.75 -10.32 -3.88
N THR A 32 -9.85 -10.92 -5.08
CA THR A 32 -10.77 -12.03 -5.34
C THR A 32 -10.38 -13.28 -4.55
N ALA A 33 -9.10 -13.63 -4.51
CA ALA A 33 -8.62 -14.77 -3.73
C ALA A 33 -8.91 -14.59 -2.23
N LEU A 34 -8.73 -13.37 -1.71
CA LEU A 34 -9.09 -13.06 -0.33
C LEU A 34 -10.60 -13.14 -0.09
N CYS A 35 -11.42 -12.66 -1.04
CA CYS A 35 -12.87 -12.79 -0.96
C CYS A 35 -13.30 -14.25 -0.91
N GLU A 36 -12.77 -15.10 -1.79
CA GLU A 36 -13.08 -16.53 -1.79
C GLU A 36 -12.70 -17.18 -0.46
N LEU A 37 -11.57 -16.78 0.12
CA LEU A 37 -11.13 -17.30 1.42
C LEU A 37 -12.07 -16.89 2.55
N LEU A 38 -12.49 -15.61 2.58
CA LEU A 38 -13.49 -15.09 3.52
C LEU A 38 -14.86 -15.76 3.34
N GLN A 39 -15.31 -15.95 2.09
CA GLN A 39 -16.57 -16.65 1.79
C GLN A 39 -16.53 -18.10 2.26
N ARG A 40 -15.42 -18.81 2.05
CA ARG A 40 -15.26 -20.20 2.47
C ARG A 40 -15.24 -20.35 4.00
N ARG A 41 -14.69 -19.38 4.72
CA ARG A 41 -14.56 -19.44 6.19
C ARG A 41 -15.79 -18.94 6.94
N TYR A 42 -16.34 -17.80 6.53
CA TYR A 42 -17.41 -17.11 7.27
C TYR A 42 -18.77 -17.16 6.56
N GLY A 43 -18.80 -17.64 5.31
CA GLY A 43 -20.00 -17.54 4.47
C GLY A 43 -20.30 -16.11 4.03
N GLY A 44 -21.33 -15.94 3.20
CA GLY A 44 -21.79 -14.62 2.72
C GLY A 44 -21.24 -14.22 1.35
N GLN A 45 -21.56 -12.98 0.94
CA GLN A 45 -21.12 -12.43 -0.35
C GLN A 45 -20.08 -11.33 -0.13
N PHE A 46 -18.84 -11.62 -0.54
CA PHE A 46 -17.74 -10.66 -0.51
C PHE A 46 -17.34 -10.26 -1.92
N PHE A 47 -17.16 -8.95 -2.15
CA PHE A 47 -16.76 -8.41 -3.44
C PHE A 47 -15.36 -7.82 -3.33
N ALA A 48 -14.49 -8.14 -4.30
CA ALA A 48 -13.09 -7.70 -4.32
C ALA A 48 -12.92 -6.19 -4.10
N ASN A 49 -13.77 -5.37 -4.72
CA ASN A 49 -13.75 -3.91 -4.56
C ASN A 49 -14.16 -3.46 -3.16
N ARG A 50 -15.13 -4.14 -2.53
CA ARG A 50 -15.54 -3.84 -1.14
C ARG A 50 -14.45 -4.26 -0.17
N VAL A 51 -13.98 -5.50 -0.26
CA VAL A 51 -12.90 -6.00 0.61
C VAL A 51 -11.66 -5.12 0.54
N THR A 52 -11.26 -4.65 -0.64
CA THR A 52 -10.11 -3.72 -0.74
C THR A 52 -10.37 -2.41 -0.02
N ARG A 53 -11.58 -1.83 -0.15
CA ARG A 53 -11.95 -0.59 0.52
C ARG A 53 -12.05 -0.79 2.04
N ASP A 54 -12.65 -1.88 2.47
CA ASP A 54 -12.85 -2.21 3.88
C ASP A 54 -11.47 -2.46 4.55
N LEU A 55 -10.53 -3.13 3.87
CA LEU A 55 -9.13 -3.25 4.34
C LEU A 55 -8.46 -1.88 4.52
N ILE A 56 -8.64 -0.97 3.56
CA ILE A 56 -8.07 0.39 3.63
C ILE A 56 -8.71 1.18 4.78
N GLN A 57 -10.03 1.05 4.99
CA GLN A 57 -10.75 1.75 6.05
C GLN A 57 -10.37 1.24 7.44
N HIS A 58 -10.17 -0.07 7.58
CA HIS A 58 -9.84 -0.72 8.86
C HIS A 58 -8.35 -1.02 9.00
N THR A 59 -7.46 -0.34 8.27
CA THR A 59 -6.01 -0.63 8.32
C THR A 59 -5.44 -0.41 9.73
N ASP A 60 -5.87 0.66 10.41
CA ASP A 60 -5.41 0.97 11.77
C ASP A 60 -5.91 -0.07 12.80
N GLU A 61 -7.13 -0.57 12.62
CA GLU A 61 -7.69 -1.66 13.45
C GLU A 61 -6.92 -2.95 13.29
N LEU A 62 -6.65 -3.31 12.03
CA LEU A 62 -5.90 -4.50 11.70
C LEU A 62 -4.52 -4.42 12.32
N ALA A 63 -3.85 -3.27 12.23
CA ALA A 63 -2.55 -3.06 12.85
C ALA A 63 -2.61 -3.20 14.38
N ALA A 64 -3.64 -2.66 15.04
CA ALA A 64 -3.85 -2.82 16.48
C ALA A 64 -4.14 -4.28 16.89
N LEU A 65 -4.68 -5.08 15.99
CA LEU A 65 -4.88 -6.53 16.14
C LEU A 65 -3.64 -7.35 15.76
N GLY A 66 -2.53 -6.73 15.37
CA GLY A 66 -1.30 -7.42 14.93
C GLY A 66 -1.33 -7.90 13.48
N VAL A 67 -2.29 -7.45 12.67
CA VAL A 67 -2.39 -7.76 11.23
C VAL A 67 -1.86 -6.59 10.40
N LYS A 68 -0.73 -6.80 9.73
CA LYS A 68 -0.17 -5.83 8.79
C LYS A 68 -0.78 -6.00 7.41
N PHE A 69 -1.47 -4.96 6.94
CA PHE A 69 -2.00 -4.90 5.58
C PHE A 69 -1.09 -4.05 4.67
N THR A 70 -0.73 -4.60 3.52
CA THR A 70 -0.08 -3.86 2.44
C THR A 70 -0.70 -4.22 1.09
N TRP A 71 -0.70 -3.27 0.16
CA TRP A 71 -1.18 -3.47 -1.19
C TRP A 71 -0.19 -2.88 -2.19
N ARG A 72 0.00 -3.55 -3.33
CA ARG A 72 0.84 -3.05 -4.41
C ARG A 72 0.26 -3.39 -5.77
N ARG A 73 0.71 -2.66 -6.79
CA ARG A 73 0.44 -2.99 -8.20
C ARG A 73 1.67 -3.68 -8.79
N SER A 74 1.46 -4.79 -9.48
CA SER A 74 2.50 -5.52 -10.19
C SER A 74 1.96 -5.96 -11.54
N HIS A 75 2.63 -5.58 -12.64
CA HIS A 75 2.24 -5.90 -14.01
C HIS A 75 0.74 -5.65 -14.31
N GLY A 76 0.19 -4.54 -13.81
CA GLY A 76 -1.22 -4.16 -13.97
C GLY A 76 -2.19 -4.78 -12.96
N SER A 77 -1.77 -5.80 -12.21
CA SER A 77 -2.58 -6.50 -11.21
C SER A 77 -2.40 -5.95 -9.81
N ARG A 78 -3.47 -5.95 -9.00
CA ARG A 78 -3.42 -5.56 -7.58
C ARG A 78 -3.15 -6.79 -6.72
N ILE A 79 -2.09 -6.73 -5.93
CA ILE A 79 -1.70 -7.79 -4.98
C ILE A 79 -1.90 -7.25 -3.58
N ILE A 80 -2.68 -7.98 -2.79
CA ILE A 80 -2.88 -7.78 -1.36
C ILE A 80 -1.91 -8.70 -0.62
N ARG A 81 -1.30 -8.15 0.43
CA ARG A 81 -0.49 -8.87 1.39
C ARG A 81 -1.00 -8.59 2.79
N LEU A 82 -1.30 -9.66 3.52
CA LEU A 82 -1.64 -9.65 4.94
C LEU A 82 -0.60 -10.48 5.67
N GLU A 83 -0.11 -9.98 6.79
CA GLU A 83 0.85 -10.68 7.64
C GLU A 83 0.42 -10.52 9.08
N TYR A 84 0.39 -11.62 9.83
CA TYR A 84 0.02 -11.60 11.24
C TYR A 84 1.25 -11.75 12.11
N ASP A 85 1.52 -10.71 12.88
CA ASP A 85 2.60 -10.69 13.85
C ASP A 85 2.06 -11.07 15.23
N ARG A 86 2.38 -12.30 15.66
CA ARG A 86 2.06 -12.80 17.01
C ARG A 86 2.89 -12.11 18.10
N ALA A 87 3.94 -11.35 17.74
CA ALA A 87 4.88 -10.75 18.69
C ALA A 87 4.47 -9.36 19.22
N GLY A 88 3.26 -8.88 18.87
CA GLY A 88 2.76 -7.54 19.19
C GLY A 88 2.50 -7.17 20.67
N ASP A 89 3.21 -7.77 21.62
CA ASP A 89 3.42 -7.19 22.98
C ASP A 89 4.78 -6.47 23.10
N GLY A 90 5.62 -6.51 22.06
CA GLY A 90 6.94 -5.88 22.07
C GLY A 90 7.15 -4.98 20.88
N SER A 91 6.79 -3.70 21.03
CA SER A 91 7.46 -2.53 20.43
C SER A 91 8.25 -2.75 19.12
N ASP A 92 7.73 -2.32 17.96
CA ASP A 92 8.53 -1.53 17.00
C ASP A 92 7.63 -0.87 15.93
N GLY A 93 7.79 0.43 15.76
CA GLY A 93 7.06 1.22 14.77
C GLY A 93 7.63 0.98 13.37
N ALA A 94 6.90 0.25 12.53
CA ALA A 94 7.25 0.09 11.12
C ALA A 94 6.09 0.47 10.20
N LEU A 95 5.89 1.79 10.10
CA LEU A 95 5.49 2.57 8.92
C LEU A 95 4.50 1.88 7.95
N VAL A 96 3.24 2.29 8.03
CA VAL A 96 2.25 2.06 6.96
C VAL A 96 2.66 2.91 5.75
N CYS A 97 3.33 2.29 4.78
CA CYS A 97 3.50 2.90 3.46
C CYS A 97 2.16 2.87 2.71
N VAL A 98 1.36 3.94 2.86
CA VAL A 98 0.30 4.27 1.90
C VAL A 98 0.97 4.87 0.66
N GLU A 99 1.37 4.04 -0.30
CA GLU A 99 1.74 4.54 -1.62
C GLU A 99 0.49 4.61 -2.52
N PHE A 100 -0.23 5.73 -2.46
CA PHE A 100 -1.27 6.05 -3.43
C PHE A 100 -0.62 6.62 -4.70
N THR A 101 -0.20 5.76 -5.62
CA THR A 101 0.06 6.20 -7.01
C THR A 101 -1.21 6.08 -7.83
N GLY A 102 -2.15 6.99 -7.55
CA GLY A 102 -3.23 7.30 -8.48
C GLY A 102 -2.64 7.99 -9.71
N THR A 103 -2.35 7.25 -10.77
CA THR A 103 -2.09 7.84 -12.08
C THR A 103 -3.41 8.40 -12.62
N ARG A 104 -3.71 9.66 -12.27
CA ARG A 104 -4.70 10.45 -13.00
C ARG A 104 -4.10 10.85 -14.34
N SER A 105 -4.71 10.32 -15.39
CA SER A 105 -4.45 10.70 -16.77
C SER A 105 -4.83 12.17 -17.04
N ALA A 106 -4.14 12.75 -18.02
CA ALA A 106 -4.39 14.00 -18.74
C ALA A 106 -4.03 15.33 -18.04
N SER A 107 -2.91 15.93 -18.45
CA SER A 107 -2.85 17.19 -19.20
C SER A 107 -1.39 17.47 -19.61
N ASN A 108 -1.14 17.51 -20.92
CA ASN A 108 0.08 18.08 -21.48
C ASN A 108 0.15 19.57 -21.12
N PRO A 109 1.27 20.06 -20.60
CA PRO A 109 1.93 21.13 -21.33
C PRO A 109 3.43 20.91 -21.46
N ILE A 110 3.90 21.19 -22.67
CA ILE A 110 5.27 21.25 -23.14
C ILE A 110 6.14 22.09 -22.19
N PRO A 111 7.32 21.62 -21.72
CA PRO A 111 8.33 22.53 -21.21
C PRO A 111 9.16 23.02 -22.41
N ALA A 112 8.90 24.27 -22.78
CA ALA A 112 9.75 25.04 -23.65
C ALA A 112 11.16 25.15 -23.03
N LEU A 113 12.15 24.80 -23.84
CA LEU A 113 13.47 25.40 -23.95
C LEU A 113 13.63 26.70 -23.15
N ILE A 114 14.56 26.75 -22.19
CA ILE A 114 15.55 27.83 -21.99
C ILE A 114 16.64 27.31 -21.04
N GLU A 115 17.88 27.48 -21.48
CA GLU A 115 19.11 26.95 -20.92
C GLU A 115 19.59 27.74 -19.67
N PRO A 116 20.18 27.07 -18.66
CA PRO A 116 20.91 27.77 -17.61
C PRO A 116 22.34 28.09 -18.08
N GLY A 117 22.56 29.38 -18.34
CA GLY A 117 23.86 29.93 -18.74
C GLY A 117 24.87 30.06 -17.59
N ALA A 118 26.09 29.66 -17.94
CA ALA A 118 27.40 30.25 -17.64
C ALA A 118 27.86 30.44 -16.18
N GLY A 119 29.00 29.79 -15.86
CA GLY A 119 29.86 30.25 -14.77
C GLY A 119 31.07 29.39 -14.41
N ASN A 120 32.12 29.41 -15.25
CA ASN A 120 33.56 29.34 -14.87
C ASN A 120 34.11 27.98 -14.34
N SER A 121 35.34 27.49 -14.55
CA SER A 121 36.53 27.85 -15.34
C SER A 121 37.45 26.62 -15.41
N ALA A 122 38.32 26.60 -16.42
CA ALA A 122 39.68 26.03 -16.44
C ALA A 122 39.88 24.50 -16.40
N GLY A 123 40.54 23.99 -17.45
CA GLY A 123 41.22 22.69 -17.39
C GLY A 123 41.56 22.11 -18.75
N ALA A 124 42.76 22.40 -19.24
CA ALA A 124 43.34 22.01 -20.52
C ALA A 124 43.38 20.50 -20.80
N GLY A 125 43.36 20.11 -22.08
CA GLY A 125 43.76 18.76 -22.49
C GLY A 125 43.36 18.36 -23.90
N ASN A 126 44.34 18.32 -24.79
CA ASN A 126 44.29 18.15 -26.24
C ASN A 126 43.84 16.77 -26.77
N LEU A 127 43.59 16.78 -28.09
CA LEU A 127 43.61 15.70 -29.10
C LEU A 127 42.30 14.92 -29.35
N ALA A 128 41.90 14.55 -30.57
CA ALA A 128 42.09 15.02 -31.96
C ALA A 128 41.33 13.99 -32.85
N LEU A 129 40.86 14.44 -34.02
CA LEU A 129 40.34 13.66 -35.17
C LEU A 129 39.03 12.86 -34.95
N GLY A 130 38.05 12.86 -35.86
CA GLY A 130 37.97 13.31 -37.23
C GLY A 130 36.97 12.42 -38.00
N CYS A 131 36.71 12.79 -39.26
CA CYS A 131 35.92 12.10 -40.29
C CYS A 131 34.40 12.36 -40.28
N ARG A 132 33.76 12.64 -41.41
CA ARG A 132 34.15 13.20 -42.71
C ARG A 132 32.85 13.66 -43.38
#